data_AF-A0A1Z9PA83-F1
#
_entry.id   AF-A0A1Z9PA83-F1
#
_cell.length_a   1.000
_cell.length_b   1.000
_cell.length_c   1.000
_cell.angle_alpha   90.00
_cell.angle_beta   90.00
_cell.angle_gamma   90.00
#
_symmetry.space_group_name_H-M   'P 1'
#
loop_
_entity.id
_entity.type
_entity.pdbx_description
1 polymer ?
#
loop_
_entity_poly.entity_id
_entity_poly.type
_entity_poly.pdbx_seq_one_letter_code
_entity_poly.pdbx_strand_id
1 'polypeptide(L)'
;MNTKKIQQYILKLKDSFVEETDENKKMLDIYMKQIDGSATDSEIKEANYQLRQVLKSVGLGILVILPFSPISIPYVLKKAKEFEIELIPDWYKALSKDEDRLK
;
A
#
# COMPACT_ATOMS: atom_id res chain seq x y z
N MET A 1 15.77 -11.77 9.10
CA MET A 1 15.57 -11.35 7.69
C MET A 1 16.54 -10.22 7.40
N ASN A 2 17.28 -10.26 6.29
CA ASN A 2 18.30 -9.25 5.97
C ASN A 2 17.61 -7.90 5.65
N THR A 3 17.93 -6.84 6.39
CA THR A 3 17.36 -5.49 6.24
C THR A 3 17.45 -4.96 4.80
N LYS A 4 18.56 -5.23 4.09
CA LYS A 4 18.72 -4.85 2.67
C LYS A 4 17.68 -5.51 1.77
N LYS A 5 17.31 -6.76 2.06
CA LYS A 5 16.29 -7.50 1.30
C LYS A 5 14.89 -6.91 1.51
N ILE A 6 14.60 -6.45 2.72
CA ILE A 6 13.33 -5.77 3.04
C ILE A 6 13.25 -4.44 2.29
N GLN A 7 14.32 -3.65 2.34
CA GLN A 7 14.42 -2.39 1.61
C GLN A 7 14.19 -2.59 0.10
N GLN A 8 14.82 -3.60 -0.50
CA GLN A 8 14.61 -3.95 -1.91
C GLN A 8 13.16 -4.30 -2.23
N TYR A 9 12.45 -5.01 -1.36
CA TYR A 9 11.03 -5.32 -1.55
C TYR A 9 10.16 -4.06 -1.48
N ILE A 10 10.48 -3.15 -0.56
CA ILE A 10 9.75 -1.88 -0.43
C ILE A 10 9.99 -0.98 -1.65
N LEU A 11 11.21 -0.95 -2.20
CA LEU A 11 11.51 -0.23 -3.45
C LEU A 11 10.70 -0.78 -4.62
N LYS A 12 10.65 -2.12 -4.79
CA LYS A 12 9.82 -2.73 -5.83
C LYS A 12 8.33 -2.41 -5.66
N LEU A 13 7.85 -2.38 -4.43
CA LEU A 13 6.47 -2.00 -4.15
C LEU A 13 6.22 -0.51 -4.46
N LYS A 14 7.16 0.37 -4.15
CA LYS A 14 7.07 1.78 -4.54
C LYS A 14 6.91 1.93 -6.05
N ASP A 15 7.74 1.25 -6.83
CA ASP A 15 7.70 1.34 -8.29
C ASP A 15 6.33 0.92 -8.86
N SER A 16 5.64 -0.02 -8.20
CA SER A 16 4.31 -0.46 -8.62
C SER A 16 3.18 0.52 -8.31
N PHE A 17 3.36 1.40 -7.31
CA PHE A 17 2.36 2.41 -6.95
C PHE A 17 2.48 3.68 -7.80
N VAL A 18 3.50 3.77 -8.68
CA VAL A 18 3.61 4.85 -9.66
C VAL A 18 2.44 4.84 -10.65
N GLU A 19 1.89 3.66 -10.94
CA GLU A 19 0.71 3.51 -11.79
C GLU A 19 -0.54 4.05 -11.09
N GLU A 20 -1.09 5.14 -11.62
CA GLU A 20 -2.37 5.70 -11.24
C GLU A 20 -3.50 4.87 -11.88
N THR A 21 -4.12 4.00 -11.07
CA THR A 21 -5.32 3.25 -11.47
C THR A 21 -6.43 3.44 -10.44
N ASP A 22 -7.68 3.25 -10.85
CA ASP A 22 -8.84 3.35 -9.97
C ASP A 22 -8.75 2.34 -8.80
N GLU A 23 -8.25 1.13 -9.06
CA GLU A 23 -8.05 0.11 -8.03
C GLU A 23 -6.96 0.52 -7.04
N ASN A 24 -5.85 1.07 -7.51
CA ASN A 24 -4.76 1.56 -6.64
C ASN A 24 -5.22 2.75 -5.80
N LYS A 25 -5.97 3.69 -6.39
CA LYS A 25 -6.58 4.80 -5.65
C LYS A 25 -7.52 4.29 -4.57
N LYS A 26 -8.48 3.44 -4.93
CA LYS A 26 -9.47 2.88 -3.99
C LYS A 26 -8.80 2.10 -2.86
N MET A 27 -7.78 1.30 -3.19
CA MET A 27 -6.98 0.58 -2.21
C MET A 27 -6.33 1.55 -1.20
N LEU A 28 -5.67 2.61 -1.68
CA LEU A 28 -5.03 3.60 -0.81
C LEU A 28 -6.05 4.33 0.07
N ASP A 29 -7.21 4.73 -0.47
CA ASP A 29 -8.29 5.37 0.27
C ASP A 29 -8.81 4.52 1.43
N ILE A 30 -9.02 3.22 1.17
CA ILE A 30 -9.44 2.28 2.20
C ILE A 30 -8.39 2.15 3.29
N TYR A 31 -7.09 2.15 2.95
CA TYR A 31 -6.05 2.09 3.96
C TYR A 31 -5.93 3.37 4.78
N MET A 32 -6.21 4.54 4.20
CA MET A 32 -6.33 5.78 4.97
C MET A 32 -7.52 5.71 5.93
N LYS A 33 -8.69 5.29 5.45
CA LYS A 33 -9.86 5.01 6.31
C LYS A 33 -9.55 4.01 7.42
N GLN A 34 -8.73 2.98 7.15
CA GLN A 34 -8.33 2.00 8.15
C GLN A 34 -7.46 2.63 9.23
N ILE A 35 -6.54 3.53 8.85
CA ILE A 35 -5.71 4.29 9.80
C ILE A 35 -6.59 5.19 10.67
N ASP A 36 -7.61 5.81 10.08
CA ASP A 36 -8.58 6.68 10.76
C ASP A 36 -9.63 5.91 11.57
N GLY A 37 -9.65 4.58 11.48
CA GLY A 37 -10.58 3.71 12.20
C GLY A 37 -12.01 3.67 11.62
N SER A 38 -12.20 4.16 10.40
CA SER A 38 -13.51 4.25 9.73
C SER A 38 -13.73 3.23 8.61
N ALA A 39 -12.75 2.36 8.32
CA ALA A 39 -12.89 1.31 7.32
C ALA A 39 -13.65 0.09 7.85
N THR A 40 -14.50 -0.49 7.01
CA THR A 40 -15.17 -1.77 7.28
C THR A 40 -14.28 -2.97 6.95
N ASP A 41 -14.57 -4.13 7.55
CA ASP A 41 -13.86 -5.38 7.25
C ASP A 41 -13.93 -5.77 5.76
N SER A 42 -15.03 -5.46 5.09
CA SER A 42 -15.20 -5.73 3.66
C SER A 42 -14.30 -4.84 2.81
N GLU A 43 -14.24 -3.54 3.12
CA GLU A 43 -13.32 -2.61 2.45
C GLU A 43 -11.87 -3.07 2.66
N ILE A 44 -11.47 -3.40 3.89
CA ILE A 44 -10.10 -3.86 4.19
C ILE A 44 -9.77 -5.14 3.39
N LYS A 45 -10.72 -6.08 3.24
CA LYS A 45 -10.53 -7.28 2.41
C LYS A 45 -10.32 -6.92 0.94
N GLU A 46 -11.07 -5.96 0.42
CA GLU A 46 -10.93 -5.48 -0.96
C GLU A 46 -9.56 -4.82 -1.19
N ALA A 47 -9.14 -3.91 -0.31
CA ALA A 47 -7.82 -3.28 -0.40
C ALA A 47 -6.68 -4.30 -0.31
N ASN A 48 -6.80 -5.27 0.61
CA ASN A 48 -5.84 -6.37 0.72
C ASN A 48 -5.81 -7.25 -0.53
N TYR A 49 -6.93 -7.42 -1.23
CA TYR A 49 -6.94 -8.13 -2.51
C TYR A 49 -6.13 -7.37 -3.56
N GLN A 50 -6.35 -6.07 -3.71
CA GLN A 50 -5.61 -5.25 -4.66
C GLN A 50 -4.11 -5.22 -4.35
N LEU A 51 -3.73 -5.04 -3.08
CA LEU A 51 -2.32 -5.09 -2.67
C LEU A 51 -1.65 -6.43 -3.07
N ARG A 52 -2.38 -7.55 -2.97
CA ARG A 52 -1.85 -8.85 -3.41
C ARG A 52 -1.63 -8.90 -4.92
N GLN A 53 -2.47 -8.24 -5.72
CA GLN A 53 -2.26 -8.15 -7.17
C GLN A 53 -1.02 -7.32 -7.48
N VAL A 54 -0.87 -6.19 -6.79
CA VAL A 54 0.31 -5.33 -6.93
C VAL A 54 1.59 -6.09 -6.54
N LEU A 55 1.59 -6.84 -5.44
CA LEU A 55 2.74 -7.68 -5.07
C LEU A 55 3.03 -8.76 -6.12
N LYS A 56 2.00 -9.36 -6.73
CA LYS A 56 2.19 -10.33 -7.82
C LYS A 56 2.82 -9.67 -9.05
N SER A 57 2.37 -8.47 -9.44
CA SER A 57 2.86 -7.80 -10.66
C SER A 57 4.35 -7.47 -10.59
N VAL A 58 4.89 -7.17 -9.41
CA VAL A 58 6.33 -6.93 -9.20
C VAL A 58 7.16 -8.15 -8.81
N GLY A 59 6.61 -9.36 -8.99
CA GLY A 59 7.31 -10.61 -8.72
C GLY A 59 7.45 -10.96 -7.23
N LEU A 60 6.65 -10.34 -6.37
CA LEU A 60 6.58 -10.61 -4.93
C LEU A 60 5.38 -11.51 -4.56
N GLY A 61 4.76 -12.19 -5.54
CA GLY A 61 3.60 -13.06 -5.35
C GLY A 61 3.80 -14.19 -4.33
N ILE A 62 5.05 -14.64 -4.14
CA ILE A 62 5.38 -15.65 -3.10
C ILE A 62 5.07 -15.14 -1.68
N LEU A 63 5.18 -13.83 -1.43
CA LEU A 63 4.88 -13.22 -0.13
C LEU A 63 3.39 -13.31 0.22
N VAL A 64 2.51 -13.41 -0.78
CA VAL A 64 1.06 -13.51 -0.63
C VAL A 64 0.62 -14.90 -0.14
N ILE A 65 1.42 -15.93 -0.41
CA ILE A 65 1.09 -17.34 -0.13
C ILE A 65 1.59 -17.77 1.26
N LEU A 66 2.52 -17.02 1.87
CA LEU A 66 3.12 -17.40 3.15
C LEU A 66 2.10 -17.35 4.31
N PRO A 67 1.95 -18.43 5.11
CA PRO A 67 0.92 -18.55 6.15
C PRO A 67 1.11 -17.64 7.39
N PHE A 68 2.06 -16.70 7.36
CA PHE A 68 2.36 -15.78 8.46
C PHE A 68 2.50 -14.32 8.02
N SER A 69 1.96 -13.94 6.87
CA SER A 69 2.05 -12.56 6.37
C SER A 69 0.70 -11.84 6.46
N PRO A 70 0.33 -11.27 7.62
CA PRO A 70 -0.63 -10.18 7.63
C PRO A 70 0.05 -8.97 6.98
N ILE A 71 0.06 -8.93 5.64
CA ILE A 71 0.51 -7.74 4.91
C ILE A 71 -0.63 -6.73 5.01
N SER A 72 -0.58 -5.90 6.03
CA SER A 72 -1.38 -4.69 6.11
C SER A 72 -0.53 -3.54 5.54
N ILE A 73 -1.09 -2.72 4.65
CA ILE A 73 -0.41 -1.51 4.19
C ILE A 73 0.08 -0.64 5.35
N PRO A 74 -0.66 -0.47 6.48
CA PRO A 74 -0.15 0.26 7.64
C PRO A 74 1.23 -0.21 8.13
N TYR A 75 1.48 -1.52 8.17
CA TYR A 75 2.77 -2.06 8.56
C TYR A 75 3.86 -1.77 7.51
N VAL A 76 3.53 -1.93 6.24
CA VAL A 76 4.47 -1.67 5.13
C VAL A 76 4.83 -0.18 5.06
N LEU A 77 3.86 0.71 5.25
CA LEU A 77 4.07 2.17 5.34
C LEU A 77 5.01 2.54 6.49
N LYS A 78 4.79 1.95 7.68
CA LYS A 78 5.68 2.16 8.82
C LYS A 78 7.12 1.74 8.50
N LYS A 79 7.30 0.58 7.85
CA LYS A 79 8.62 0.10 7.43
C LYS A 79 9.25 0.94 6.31
N ALA A 80 8.46 1.43 5.36
CA ALA A 80 8.96 2.33 4.33
C ALA A 80 9.50 3.63 4.95
N LYS A 81 8.79 4.20 5.93
CA LYS A 81 9.24 5.38 6.69
C LYS A 81 10.54 5.13 7.46
N GLU A 82 10.71 3.96 8.08
CA GLU A 82 11.97 3.58 8.75
C GLU A 82 13.17 3.53 7.77
N PHE A 83 12.92 3.29 6.48
CA PHE A 83 13.96 3.28 5.44
C PHE A 83 14.01 4.57 4.61
N GLU A 84 13.29 5.62 5.02
CA GLU A 84 13.18 6.89 4.27
C GLU A 84 12.67 6.68 2.82
N ILE A 85 11.88 5.64 2.61
CA ILE A 85 11.24 5.36 1.32
C ILE A 85 9.82 5.94 1.35
N GLU A 86 9.58 6.88 0.45
CA GLU A 86 8.25 7.40 0.19
C GLU A 86 7.44 6.41 -0.64
N LEU A 87 6.49 5.73 0.00
CA LEU A 87 5.67 4.69 -0.61
C LEU A 87 4.36 5.24 -1.20
N ILE A 88 3.77 6.27 -0.57
CA ILE A 88 2.56 6.91 -1.08
C ILE A 88 2.94 7.80 -2.27
N PRO A 89 2.39 7.56 -3.47
CA PRO A 89 2.78 8.29 -4.67
C PRO A 89 2.24 9.73 -4.68
N ASP A 90 2.92 10.62 -5.40
CA ASP A 90 2.59 12.05 -5.41
C ASP A 90 1.22 12.35 -6.02
N TRP A 91 0.80 11.58 -7.03
CA TRP A 91 -0.54 11.69 -7.61
C TRP A 91 -1.63 11.49 -6.55
N TYR A 92 -1.43 10.53 -5.64
CA TYR A 92 -2.38 10.25 -4.58
C TYR A 92 -2.45 11.41 -3.58
N LYS A 93 -1.31 11.97 -3.19
CA LYS A 93 -1.26 13.13 -2.29
C LYS A 93 -1.89 14.38 -2.90
N ALA A 94 -1.75 14.57 -4.20
CA ALA A 94 -2.39 15.68 -4.92
C ALA A 94 -3.91 15.54 -4.86
N LEU A 95 -4.43 14.33 -5.16
CA LEU A 95 -5.86 14.02 -5.07
C LEU A 95 -6.42 14.20 -3.66
N SER A 96 -5.75 13.68 -2.63
CA SER A 96 -6.22 13.79 -1.25
C SER A 96 -6.28 15.25 -0.80
N LYS A 97 -5.29 16.05 -1.18
CA LYS A 97 -5.24 17.49 -0.87
C LYS A 97 -6.37 18.26 -1.55
N ASP A 98 -6.75 17.88 -2.77
CA ASP A 98 -7.87 18.50 -3.47
C ASP A 98 -9.22 18.07 -2.88
N GLU A 99 -9.40 16.82 -2.45
CA GLU A 99 -10.60 16.38 -1.72
C GLU A 99 -10.80 17.12 -0.39
N ASP A 100 -9.71 17.36 0.35
CA ASP A 100 -9.75 18.13 1.60
C ASP A 100 -10.10 19.61 1.37
N ARG A 101 -9.79 20.17 0.20
CA ARG A 101 -10.14 21.56 -0.18
C ARG A 101 -11.59 21.72 -0.63
N LEU A 102 -12.27 20.61 -0.95
CA LEU A 102 -13.65 20.60 -1.42
C LEU A 102 -14.68 20.35 -0.30
N LYS A 103 -14.23 20.15 0.95
CA LYS A 103 -15.05 20.04 2.16
C LYS A 103 -15.09 21.36 2.92
#